data_AF-A0A5E4LKN4-F1
#
_entry.id   AF-A0A5E4LKN4-F1
#
_cell.length_a   1.000
_cell.length_b   1.000
_cell.length_c   1.000
_cell.angle_alpha   90.00
_cell.angle_beta   90.00
_cell.angle_gamma   90.00
#
_symmetry.space_group_name_H-M   'P 1'
#
loop_
_entity.id
_entity.type
_entity.pdbx_description
1 polymer ?
#
loop_
_entity_poly.entity_id
_entity_poly.type
_entity_poly.pdbx_seq_one_letter_code
_entity_poly.pdbx_strand_id
1 'polypeptide(L)'
;MIASDLPSKIDSRTIAAMAAALVGTAETCSSELARGQFLQVIVESELGKVVSVGAGKVAVLVCLVKPTGNLGLTLLAMDRTSKKIEKVLS
;
A
#
# COMPACT_ATOMS: atom_id res chain seq x y z
N MET A 1 -6.76 -4.84 -10.68
CA MET A 1 -6.42 -5.58 -9.44
C MET A 1 -5.75 -6.89 -9.83
N ILE A 2 -4.61 -7.20 -9.22
CA ILE A 2 -3.84 -8.43 -9.49
C ILE A 2 -4.30 -9.57 -8.57
N ALA A 3 -4.45 -9.30 -7.28
CA ALA A 3 -4.95 -10.24 -6.27
C ALA A 3 -5.59 -9.48 -5.09
N SER A 4 -6.45 -10.14 -4.32
CA SER A 4 -7.01 -9.59 -3.07
C SER A 4 -7.43 -10.68 -2.10
N ASP A 5 -7.24 -10.41 -0.82
CA ASP A 5 -7.87 -11.12 0.29
C ASP A 5 -8.60 -10.08 1.16
N LEU A 6 -9.81 -9.73 0.75
CA LEU A 6 -10.62 -8.67 1.35
C LEU A 6 -11.99 -9.24 1.78
N PRO A 7 -12.61 -8.70 2.84
CA PRO A 7 -13.98 -9.04 3.19
C PRO A 7 -14.94 -8.81 2.01
N SER A 8 -15.95 -9.67 1.88
CA SER A 8 -16.92 -9.65 0.77
C SER A 8 -17.70 -8.34 0.58
N LYS A 9 -17.71 -7.47 1.60
CA LYS A 9 -18.36 -6.15 1.56
C LYS A 9 -17.53 -5.06 0.88
N ILE A 10 -16.27 -5.34 0.53
CA ILE A 10 -15.35 -4.35 -0.01
C ILE A 10 -15.16 -4.60 -1.51
N ASP A 11 -15.44 -3.59 -2.34
CA ASP A 11 -15.06 -3.65 -3.75
C ASP A 11 -13.56 -3.46 -3.90
N SER A 12 -12.93 -4.56 -4.24
CA SER A 12 -11.50 -4.69 -4.40
C SER A 12 -10.97 -3.84 -5.57
N ARG A 13 -11.78 -3.61 -6.63
CA ARG A 13 -11.40 -2.74 -7.75
C ARG A 13 -11.35 -1.27 -7.33
N THR A 14 -12.32 -0.82 -6.55
CA THR A 14 -12.35 0.54 -6.00
C THR A 14 -11.11 0.80 -5.13
N ILE A 15 -10.76 -0.12 -4.22
CA ILE A 15 -9.52 0.01 -3.42
C ILE A 15 -8.27 0.09 -4.30
N ALA A 16 -8.17 -0.77 -5.33
CA ALA A 16 -7.01 -0.76 -6.22
C ALA A 16 -6.84 0.60 -6.92
N ALA A 17 -7.94 1.20 -7.41
CA ALA A 17 -7.91 2.50 -8.06
C ALA A 17 -7.50 3.63 -7.09
N MET A 18 -8.08 3.64 -5.88
CA MET A 18 -7.74 4.62 -4.84
C MET A 18 -6.26 4.51 -4.43
N ALA A 19 -5.75 3.30 -4.23
CA ALA A 19 -4.37 3.07 -3.85
C ALA A 19 -3.40 3.51 -4.95
N ALA A 20 -3.68 3.20 -6.22
CA ALA A 20 -2.87 3.66 -7.35
C ALA A 20 -2.80 5.19 -7.41
N ALA A 21 -3.95 5.88 -7.22
CA ALA A 21 -3.99 7.34 -7.20
C ALA A 21 -3.22 7.94 -6.01
N LEU A 22 -3.36 7.36 -4.81
CA LEU A 22 -2.65 7.80 -3.60
C LEU A 22 -1.13 7.64 -3.74
N VAL A 23 -0.69 6.48 -4.23
CA VAL A 23 0.74 6.20 -4.45
C VAL A 23 1.30 7.15 -5.50
N GLY A 24 0.65 7.30 -6.65
CA GLY A 24 1.13 8.22 -7.69
C GLY A 24 1.23 9.67 -7.17
N THR A 25 0.23 10.13 -6.41
CA THR A 25 0.25 11.46 -5.78
C THR A 25 1.40 11.59 -4.77
N ALA A 26 1.64 10.55 -3.95
CA ALA A 26 2.70 10.55 -2.95
C ALA A 26 4.10 10.49 -3.58
N GLU A 27 4.25 9.77 -4.69
CA GLU A 27 5.47 9.74 -5.51
C GLU A 27 5.76 11.11 -6.09
N THR A 28 4.78 11.76 -6.73
CA THR A 28 4.92 13.13 -7.24
C THR A 28 5.30 14.08 -6.11
N CYS A 29 4.59 14.02 -4.97
CA CYS A 29 4.88 14.86 -3.81
C CYS A 29 6.32 14.67 -3.29
N SER A 30 6.78 13.42 -3.18
CA SER A 30 8.15 13.12 -2.74
C SER A 30 9.21 13.66 -3.69
N SER A 31 8.94 13.57 -5.00
CA SER A 31 9.81 14.11 -6.05
C SER A 31 9.84 15.64 -6.03
N GLU A 32 8.69 16.30 -6.08
CA GLU A 32 8.55 17.76 -6.13
C GLU A 32 9.14 18.44 -4.88
N LEU A 33 8.98 17.82 -3.70
CA LEU A 33 9.54 18.32 -2.46
C LEU A 33 10.99 17.86 -2.20
N ALA A 34 11.63 17.22 -3.17
CA ALA A 34 12.99 16.70 -3.08
C ALA A 34 13.23 15.85 -1.80
N ARG A 35 12.26 15.00 -1.44
CA ARG A 35 12.32 14.10 -0.27
C ARG A 35 12.88 12.72 -0.59
N GLY A 36 13.29 12.50 -1.84
CA GLY A 36 13.86 11.24 -2.30
C GLY A 36 12.79 10.30 -2.83
N GLN A 37 13.08 8.99 -2.79
CA GLN A 37 12.17 7.97 -3.28
C GLN A 37 10.98 7.78 -2.34
N PHE A 38 9.79 7.63 -2.92
CA PHE A 38 8.61 7.19 -2.20
C PHE A 38 8.87 5.82 -1.56
N LEU A 39 8.52 5.68 -0.29
CA LEU A 39 8.63 4.42 0.45
C LEU A 39 7.25 3.80 0.68
N GLN A 40 6.33 4.58 1.24
CA GLN A 40 4.99 4.13 1.58
C GLN A 40 4.06 5.32 1.86
N VAL A 41 2.76 5.06 1.80
CA VAL A 41 1.72 5.97 2.30
C VAL A 41 0.89 5.26 3.38
N ILE A 42 0.56 5.99 4.44
CA ILE A 42 -0.33 5.55 5.51
C ILE A 42 -1.47 6.55 5.60
N VAL A 43 -2.69 6.09 5.39
CA VAL A 43 -3.91 6.85 5.67
C VAL A 43 -4.40 6.45 7.05
N GLU A 44 -4.40 7.39 7.97
CA GLU A 44 -4.95 7.20 9.31
C GLU A 44 -6.44 7.58 9.34
N SER A 45 -7.25 6.76 9.97
CA SER A 45 -8.70 6.94 10.07
C SER A 45 -9.19 6.40 11.42
N GLU A 46 -10.37 6.84 11.84
CA GLU A 46 -10.96 6.44 13.13
C GLU A 46 -11.09 4.91 13.26
N LEU A 47 -11.44 4.24 12.16
CA LEU A 47 -11.69 2.80 12.13
C LEU A 47 -10.48 1.96 11.68
N GLY A 48 -9.29 2.56 11.63
CA GLY A 48 -8.07 1.85 11.31
C GLY A 48 -7.15 2.63 10.37
N LYS A 49 -6.24 1.91 9.72
CA LYS A 49 -5.25 2.49 8.82
C LYS A 49 -5.28 1.77 7.47
N VAL A 50 -5.06 2.51 6.40
CA VAL A 50 -4.78 1.94 5.08
C VAL A 50 -3.31 2.18 4.79
N VAL A 51 -2.56 1.10 4.57
CA VAL A 51 -1.13 1.17 4.24
C VAL A 51 -0.97 0.72 2.80
N SER A 52 -0.27 1.53 1.99
CA SER A 52 0.09 1.15 0.61
C SER A 52 1.58 1.31 0.40
N VAL A 53 2.20 0.27 -0.18
CA VAL A 53 3.63 0.20 -0.50
C VAL A 53 3.82 -0.20 -1.95
N GLY A 54 4.85 0.33 -2.60
CA GLY A 54 5.28 -0.15 -3.91
C GLY A 54 5.75 -1.60 -3.83
N ALA A 55 5.45 -2.39 -4.86
CA ALA A 55 5.89 -3.78 -5.00
C ALA A 55 6.49 -3.99 -6.40
N GLY A 56 7.72 -3.50 -6.59
CA GLY A 56 8.36 -3.42 -7.90
C GLY A 56 7.78 -2.29 -8.76
N LYS A 57 7.99 -2.36 -10.08
CA LYS A 57 7.63 -1.29 -11.03
C LYS A 57 6.15 -1.26 -11.43
N VAL A 58 5.43 -2.37 -11.24
CA VAL A 58 4.11 -2.58 -11.86
C VAL A 58 2.99 -2.90 -10.87
N ALA A 59 3.31 -2.99 -9.58
CA ALA A 59 2.34 -3.38 -8.55
C ALA A 59 2.44 -2.54 -7.28
N VAL A 60 1.30 -2.44 -6.60
CA VAL A 60 1.15 -1.81 -5.28
C VAL A 60 0.53 -2.84 -4.35
N LEU A 61 1.10 -3.00 -3.16
CA LEU A 61 0.55 -3.83 -2.09
C LEU A 61 -0.20 -2.95 -1.11
N VAL A 62 -1.45 -3.32 -0.81
CA VAL A 62 -2.35 -2.56 0.08
C VAL A 62 -2.77 -3.43 1.26
N CYS A 63 -2.77 -2.86 2.47
CA CYS A 63 -3.22 -3.54 3.68
C CYS A 63 -4.19 -2.65 4.48
N LEU A 64 -5.27 -3.25 4.97
CA LEU A 64 -6.21 -2.63 5.91
C LEU A 64 -5.88 -3.09 7.32
N VAL A 65 -5.53 -2.15 8.19
CA VAL A 65 -5.10 -2.40 9.57
C VAL A 65 -6.20 -1.95 10.52
N LYS A 66 -6.67 -2.85 11.38
CA LYS A 66 -7.64 -2.51 12.43
C LYS A 66 -7.04 -1.50 13.43
N PRO A 67 -7.86 -0.74 14.19
CA PRO A 67 -7.36 0.22 15.18
C PRO A 67 -6.44 -0.40 16.22
N THR A 68 -6.71 -1.65 16.60
CA THR A 68 -5.94 -2.43 17.58
C THR A 68 -4.76 -3.19 16.97
N GLY A 69 -4.56 -3.10 15.65
CA GLY A 69 -3.50 -3.80 14.94
C GLY A 69 -2.12 -3.20 15.21
N ASN A 70 -1.11 -4.06 15.37
CA ASN A 70 0.27 -3.61 15.52
C ASN A 70 0.82 -3.13 14.17
N LEU A 71 0.96 -1.81 14.01
CA LEU A 71 1.44 -1.20 12.78
C LEU A 71 2.89 -1.62 12.46
N GLY A 72 3.78 -1.69 13.45
CA GLY A 72 5.18 -2.09 13.23
C GLY A 72 5.32 -3.50 12.66
N LEU A 73 4.59 -4.47 13.21
CA LEU A 73 4.55 -5.84 12.68
C LEU A 73 3.93 -5.90 11.29
N THR A 74 2.90 -5.09 11.04
CA THR A 74 2.26 -4.99 9.72
C THR A 74 3.25 -4.48 8.68
N LEU A 75 3.95 -3.38 8.97
CA LEU A 75 4.95 -2.82 8.07
C LEU A 75 6.09 -3.81 7.78
N LEU A 76 6.56 -4.53 8.81
CA LEU A 76 7.59 -5.57 8.63
C LEU A 76 7.10 -6.71 7.70
N ALA A 77 5.85 -7.15 7.86
CA ALA A 77 5.28 -8.18 7.00
C ALA A 77 5.08 -7.67 5.56
N MET A 78 4.65 -6.42 5.40
CA MET A 78 4.44 -5.79 4.09
C MET A 78 5.77 -5.61 3.34
N ASP A 79 6.85 -5.14 3.97
CA ASP A 79 8.18 -5.01 3.35
C ASP A 79 8.70 -6.36 2.81
N ARG A 80 8.55 -7.43 3.60
CA ARG A 80 8.95 -8.78 3.15
C ARG A 80 8.08 -9.27 1.99
N THR A 81 6.81 -8.90 1.99
CA THR A 81 5.84 -9.34 0.98
C THR A 81 6.01 -8.57 -0.33
N SER A 82 6.24 -7.25 -0.29
CA SER A 82 6.48 -6.44 -1.48
C SER A 82 7.72 -6.92 -2.24
N LYS A 83 8.81 -7.24 -1.54
CA LYS A 83 10.02 -7.84 -2.14
C LYS A 83 9.77 -9.20 -2.79
N LYS A 84 8.84 -10.00 -2.24
CA LYS A 84 8.46 -11.29 -2.86
C LYS A 84 7.61 -11.06 -4.10
N ILE A 85 6.65 -10.14 -4.06
CA ILE A 85 5.80 -9.78 -5.19
C ILE A 85 6.66 -9.25 -6.33
N GLU A 86 7.59 -8.33 -6.04
CA GLU A 86 8.54 -7.80 -7.01
C GLU A 86 9.28 -8.91 -7.74
N LYS A 87 9.83 -9.90 -7.01
CA LYS A 87 10.55 -11.04 -7.61
C LYS A 87 9.68 -11.92 -8.51
N VAL A 88 8.37 -11.97 -8.28
CA VAL A 88 7.45 -12.80 -9.07
C VAL A 88 6.93 -12.04 -10.30
N LEU A 89 6.85 -10.71 -10.22
CA LEU A 89 6.31 -9.86 -11.29
C LEU A 89 7.39 -9.16 -12.13
N SER A 90 8.67 -9.29 -11.78
CA SER A 90 9.81 -8.71 -12.52
C SER A 90 10.43 -9.69 -13.50
#